data_AF-W7XF14-F1
#
_entry.id   AF-W7XF14-F1
#
_cell.length_a   1.000
_cell.length_b   1.000
_cell.length_c   1.000
_cell.angle_alpha   90.00
_cell.angle_beta   90.00
_cell.angle_gamma   90.00
#
_symmetry.space_group_name_H-M   'P 1'
#
loop_
_entity.id
_entity.type
_entity.pdbx_description
1 polymer ?
#
loop_
_entity_poly.entity_id
_entity_poly.type
_entity_poly.pdbx_seq_one_letter_code
_entity_poly.pdbx_strand_id
1 'polypeptide(L)'
;MLVNYIKIQQKNQKLNLYQIQRRKQESNISLLYFLQFLLIVKKILYALQQQVMTSRNTTSSEQRFRRAKFIFDDLEKFIVMDVFLKVALDDLKFSFSKILNLDFFGKRFIYQFQITPTSGNQTDKVEIDLDASKLLEEQDCIKKFIEDSQNQNKEMQFKVKFEDIGA
;
A
#
# COMPACT_ATOMS: atom_id res chain seq x y z
N MET A 1 -18.17 -54.08 68.23
CA MET A 1 -17.91 -54.00 66.76
C MET A 1 -18.75 -52.95 66.04
N LEU A 2 -20.05 -52.80 66.35
CA LEU A 2 -20.95 -51.85 65.66
C LEU A 2 -20.51 -50.37 65.73
N VAL A 3 -20.01 -49.91 66.88
CA VAL A 3 -19.56 -48.51 67.07
C VAL A 3 -18.38 -48.14 66.17
N ASN A 4 -17.44 -49.07 65.94
CA ASN A 4 -16.31 -48.83 65.05
C ASN A 4 -16.75 -48.77 63.59
N TYR A 5 -17.70 -49.62 63.19
CA TYR A 5 -18.28 -49.59 61.86
C TYR A 5 -18.96 -48.24 61.56
N ILE A 6 -19.75 -47.71 62.50
CA ILE A 6 -20.41 -46.40 62.37
C ILE A 6 -19.38 -45.27 62.24
N LYS A 7 -18.31 -45.27 63.04
CA LYS A 7 -17.23 -44.27 62.95
C LYS A 7 -16.50 -44.30 61.59
N ILE A 8 -16.26 -45.49 61.05
CA ILE A 8 -15.64 -45.66 59.73
C ILE A 8 -16.55 -45.11 58.63
N GLN A 9 -17.85 -45.40 58.68
CA GLN A 9 -18.82 -44.89 57.72
C GLN A 9 -18.92 -43.35 57.75
N GLN A 10 -18.96 -42.75 58.95
CA GLN A 10 -18.95 -41.29 59.10
C GLN A 10 -17.67 -40.64 58.56
N LYS A 11 -16.50 -41.27 58.77
CA LYS A 11 -15.22 -40.80 58.23
C LYS A 11 -15.20 -40.84 56.70
N ASN A 12 -15.72 -41.91 56.10
CA ASN A 12 -15.81 -42.06 54.65
C ASN A 12 -16.77 -41.04 54.01
N GLN A 13 -17.89 -40.74 54.67
CA GLN A 13 -18.82 -39.69 54.20
C GLN A 13 -18.18 -38.30 54.20
N LYS A 14 -17.44 -37.94 55.27
CA LYS A 14 -16.72 -36.67 55.34
C LYS A 14 -15.64 -36.56 54.27
N LEU A 15 -14.91 -37.65 54.01
CA LEU A 15 -13.88 -37.69 52.97
C LEU A 15 -14.47 -37.48 51.56
N ASN A 16 -15.61 -38.09 51.27
CA ASN A 16 -16.30 -37.94 49.99
C ASN A 16 -16.78 -36.50 49.77
N LEU A 17 -17.38 -35.88 50.79
CA LEU A 17 -17.79 -34.47 50.73
C LEU A 17 -16.61 -33.52 50.47
N TYR A 18 -15.46 -33.75 51.12
CA TYR A 18 -14.24 -32.98 50.88
C TYR A 18 -13.73 -33.13 49.45
N GLN A 19 -13.72 -34.37 48.91
CA GLN A 19 -13.32 -34.61 47.53
C GLN A 19 -14.24 -33.91 46.52
N ILE A 20 -15.56 -33.91 46.76
CA ILE A 20 -16.54 -33.20 45.92
C ILE A 20 -16.30 -31.69 45.95
N GLN A 21 -16.06 -31.11 47.12
CA GLN A 21 -15.77 -29.67 47.26
C GLN A 21 -14.48 -29.29 46.54
N ARG A 22 -13.43 -30.11 46.66
CA ARG A 22 -12.16 -29.89 45.98
C ARG A 22 -12.31 -29.92 44.45
N ARG A 23 -13.05 -30.90 43.90
CA ARG A 23 -13.33 -30.96 42.45
C ARG A 23 -14.12 -29.75 41.96
N LYS A 24 -15.06 -29.23 42.75
CA LYS A 24 -15.79 -27.99 42.42
C LYS A 24 -14.86 -26.77 42.40
N GLN A 25 -13.93 -26.66 43.36
CA GLN A 25 -12.95 -25.57 43.37
C GLN A 25 -11.99 -25.65 42.17
N GLU A 26 -11.47 -26.84 41.86
CA GLU A 26 -10.60 -27.07 40.70
C GLU A 26 -11.32 -26.73 39.38
N SER A 27 -12.61 -27.10 39.25
CA SER A 27 -13.44 -26.73 38.10
C SER A 27 -13.64 -25.22 37.96
N ASN A 28 -13.86 -24.51 39.08
CA ASN A 28 -14.06 -23.06 39.07
C ASN A 28 -12.77 -22.32 38.69
N ILE A 29 -11.63 -22.79 39.17
CA ILE A 29 -10.31 -22.25 38.82
C ILE A 29 -10.05 -22.46 37.32
N SER A 30 -10.33 -23.66 36.80
CA SER A 30 -10.19 -23.95 35.36
C SER A 30 -11.09 -23.05 34.51
N LEU A 31 -12.32 -22.79 34.94
CA LEU A 31 -13.25 -21.92 34.23
C LEU A 31 -12.79 -20.45 34.23
N LEU A 32 -12.18 -19.99 35.33
CA LEU A 32 -11.60 -18.66 35.42
C LEU A 32 -10.46 -18.47 34.42
N TYR A 33 -9.54 -19.44 34.32
CA TYR A 33 -8.45 -19.39 33.33
C TYR A 33 -8.96 -19.42 31.89
N PHE A 34 -10.00 -20.21 31.61
CA PHE A 34 -10.62 -20.26 30.29
C PHE A 34 -11.25 -18.92 29.89
N LEU A 35 -11.92 -18.24 30.83
CA LEU A 35 -12.48 -16.89 30.59
C LEU A 35 -11.39 -15.85 30.37
N GLN A 36 -10.30 -15.90 31.13
CA GLN A 36 -9.14 -15.01 30.92
C GLN A 36 -8.51 -15.24 29.55
N PHE A 37 -8.34 -16.49 29.12
CA PHE A 37 -7.84 -16.83 27.80
C PHE A 37 -8.75 -16.27 26.69
N LEU A 38 -10.07 -16.43 26.80
CA LEU A 38 -11.04 -15.87 25.85
C LEU A 38 -10.94 -14.34 25.74
N LEU A 39 -10.73 -13.64 26.85
CA LEU A 39 -10.54 -12.19 26.85
C LEU A 39 -9.25 -11.77 26.14
N ILE A 40 -8.16 -12.51 26.34
CA ILE A 40 -6.88 -12.27 25.65
C ILE A 40 -7.05 -12.48 24.14
N VAL A 41 -7.65 -13.59 23.72
CA VAL A 41 -7.91 -13.88 22.30
C VAL A 41 -8.77 -12.79 21.67
N LYS A 42 -9.84 -12.34 22.34
CA LYS A 42 -10.67 -11.22 21.85
C LYS A 42 -9.88 -9.92 21.69
N LYS A 43 -9.00 -9.58 22.64
CA LYS A 43 -8.14 -8.39 22.54
C LYS A 43 -7.16 -8.49 21.36
N ILE A 44 -6.55 -9.66 21.14
CA ILE A 44 -5.66 -9.89 20.00
C ILE A 44 -6.44 -9.78 18.69
N LEU A 45 -7.62 -10.41 18.60
CA LEU A 45 -8.46 -10.34 17.40
C LEU A 45 -8.87 -8.89 17.09
N TYR A 46 -9.24 -8.13 18.13
CA TYR A 46 -9.57 -6.72 17.98
C TYR A 46 -8.37 -5.89 17.54
N ALA A 47 -7.18 -6.12 18.09
CA ALA A 47 -5.96 -5.44 17.68
C ALA A 47 -5.59 -5.75 16.22
N LEU A 48 -5.74 -7.01 15.79
CA LEU A 48 -5.54 -7.42 14.39
C LEU A 48 -6.58 -6.77 13.47
N GLN A 49 -7.85 -6.71 13.88
CA GLN A 49 -8.89 -6.02 13.13
C GLN A 49 -8.60 -4.51 13.01
N GLN A 50 -8.08 -3.89 14.06
CA GLN A 50 -7.66 -2.49 14.03
C GLN A 50 -6.46 -2.27 13.10
N GLN A 51 -5.47 -3.17 13.06
CA GLN A 51 -4.37 -3.09 12.09
C GLN A 51 -4.85 -3.21 10.64
N VAL A 52 -5.85 -4.06 10.38
CA VAL A 52 -6.47 -4.19 9.06
C VAL A 52 -7.30 -2.94 8.70
N MET A 53 -7.95 -2.31 9.68
CA MET A 53 -8.74 -1.09 9.50
C MET A 53 -7.84 0.16 9.33
N THR A 54 -6.72 0.27 10.04
CA THR A 54 -5.76 1.38 9.86
C THR A 54 -4.97 1.28 8.55
N SER A 55 -4.87 0.07 7.96
CA SER A 55 -4.38 -0.11 6.59
C SER A 55 -5.41 0.25 5.50
N ARG A 56 -6.66 0.60 5.86
CA ARG A 56 -7.73 0.96 4.91
C ARG A 56 -8.07 2.45 4.83
N ASN A 57 -7.33 3.32 5.54
CA ASN A 57 -7.45 4.77 5.41
C ASN A 57 -6.33 5.39 4.54
N THR A 58 -5.90 4.68 3.50
CA THR A 58 -5.34 5.34 2.32
C THR A 58 -6.35 5.23 1.19
N THR A 59 -7.18 6.25 1.05
CA THR A 59 -7.93 6.57 -0.16
C THR A 59 -6.96 6.90 -1.33
N SER A 60 -6.09 5.98 -1.74
CA SER A 60 -5.06 6.23 -2.78
C SER A 60 -4.66 5.02 -3.63
N SER A 61 -5.41 3.92 -3.63
CA SER A 61 -5.13 2.79 -4.53
C SER A 61 -5.61 3.01 -5.97
N GLU A 62 -6.57 3.92 -6.22
CA GLU A 62 -7.11 4.18 -7.56
C GLU A 62 -6.41 5.31 -8.33
N GLN A 63 -5.69 6.22 -7.67
CA GLN A 63 -4.98 7.34 -8.34
C GLN A 63 -3.52 7.04 -8.70
N ARG A 64 -3.12 5.77 -8.77
CA ARG A 64 -1.70 5.45 -9.06
C ARG A 64 -1.35 5.54 -10.54
N PHE A 65 -2.32 5.37 -11.42
CA PHE A 65 -2.14 5.49 -12.86
C PHE A 65 -2.66 6.86 -13.31
N ARG A 66 -1.86 7.54 -14.12
CA ARG A 66 -2.23 8.82 -14.73
C ARG A 66 -1.97 8.74 -16.23
N ARG A 67 -2.94 9.22 -17.00
CA ARG A 67 -2.81 9.32 -18.44
C ARG A 67 -1.74 10.34 -18.80
N ALA A 68 -0.77 9.92 -19.60
CA ALA A 68 0.36 10.71 -20.03
C ALA A 68 0.54 10.62 -21.55
N LYS A 69 0.86 11.77 -22.14
CA LYS A 69 1.25 11.90 -23.55
C LYS A 69 2.75 12.18 -23.63
N PHE A 70 3.49 11.29 -24.28
CA PHE A 70 4.90 11.43 -24.61
C PHE A 70 5.03 11.85 -26.07
N ILE A 71 5.68 12.98 -26.32
CA ILE A 71 5.85 13.58 -27.65
C ILE A 71 7.31 13.42 -28.06
N PHE A 72 7.54 12.77 -29.20
CA PHE A 72 8.86 12.54 -29.78
C PHE A 72 8.98 13.42 -31.02
N ASP A 73 9.42 14.67 -30.83
CA ASP A 73 9.47 15.68 -31.90
C ASP A 73 10.33 15.22 -33.08
N ASP A 74 11.49 14.59 -32.81
CA ASP A 74 12.42 14.09 -33.83
C ASP A 74 11.83 12.97 -34.70
N LEU A 75 10.76 12.33 -34.24
CA LEU A 75 10.07 11.25 -34.95
C LEU A 75 8.70 11.66 -35.47
N GLU A 76 8.27 12.89 -35.21
CA GLU A 76 6.91 13.39 -35.47
C GLU A 76 5.81 12.45 -34.93
N LYS A 77 6.08 11.80 -33.79
CA LYS A 77 5.20 10.79 -33.19
C LYS A 77 4.88 11.12 -31.74
N PHE A 78 3.78 10.55 -31.25
CA PHE A 78 3.44 10.62 -29.83
C PHE A 78 2.86 9.30 -29.33
N ILE A 79 3.02 9.04 -28.03
CA ILE A 79 2.48 7.88 -27.34
C ILE A 79 1.60 8.39 -26.21
N VAL A 80 0.36 7.92 -26.13
CA VAL A 80 -0.52 8.16 -24.99
C VAL A 80 -0.69 6.85 -24.25
N MET A 81 -0.36 6.86 -22.96
CA MET A 81 -0.47 5.66 -22.12
C MET A 81 -0.75 6.02 -20.67
N ASP A 82 -1.29 5.07 -19.92
CA ASP A 82 -1.45 5.21 -18.48
C ASP A 82 -0.15 4.83 -17.78
N VAL A 83 0.42 5.79 -17.08
CA VAL A 83 1.72 5.65 -16.42
C VAL A 83 1.53 5.52 -14.92
N PHE A 84 2.24 4.57 -14.34
CA PHE A 84 2.30 4.41 -12.89
C PHE A 84 3.18 5.49 -12.27
N LEU A 85 2.68 6.24 -11.29
CA LEU A 85 3.43 7.36 -10.71
C LEU A 85 4.72 6.94 -9.98
N LYS A 86 4.88 5.66 -9.61
CA LYS A 86 6.11 5.13 -9.01
C LYS A 86 7.05 4.47 -10.01
N VAL A 87 6.91 4.75 -11.30
CA VAL A 87 7.88 4.29 -12.31
C VAL A 87 9.02 5.32 -12.41
N ALA A 88 10.24 4.85 -12.69
CA ALA A 88 11.30 5.73 -13.19
C ALA A 88 11.11 5.93 -14.70
N LEU A 89 11.41 7.12 -15.22
CA LEU A 89 11.21 7.40 -16.65
C LEU A 89 12.16 6.56 -17.52
N ASP A 90 13.35 6.22 -17.03
CA ASP A 90 14.29 5.36 -17.74
C ASP A 90 13.72 3.96 -18.06
N ASP A 91 12.86 3.42 -17.19
CA ASP A 91 12.23 2.11 -17.40
C ASP A 91 11.25 2.13 -18.59
N LEU A 92 10.72 3.29 -18.95
CA LEU A 92 9.80 3.45 -20.09
C LEU A 92 10.51 3.29 -21.44
N LYS A 93 11.84 3.40 -21.49
CA LYS A 93 12.64 3.27 -22.72
C LYS A 93 12.38 1.96 -23.46
N PHE A 94 12.27 0.85 -22.74
CA PHE A 94 11.97 -0.45 -23.33
C PHE A 94 10.55 -0.49 -23.93
N SER A 95 9.59 0.14 -23.24
CA SER A 95 8.22 0.25 -23.72
C SER A 95 8.15 1.10 -25.00
N PHE A 96 8.87 2.23 -25.04
CA PHE A 96 8.94 3.08 -26.23
C PHE A 96 9.61 2.38 -27.41
N SER A 97 10.70 1.64 -27.18
CA SER A 97 11.37 0.83 -28.21
C SER A 97 10.39 -0.12 -28.89
N LYS A 98 9.59 -0.82 -28.08
CA LYS A 98 8.58 -1.78 -28.56
C LYS A 98 7.42 -1.11 -29.29
N ILE A 99 6.90 0.00 -28.77
CA ILE A 99 5.75 0.72 -29.36
C ILE A 99 6.14 1.40 -30.68
N LEU A 100 7.30 2.05 -30.73
CA LEU A 100 7.76 2.76 -31.92
C LEU A 100 8.42 1.85 -32.95
N ASN A 101 8.70 0.60 -32.58
CA ASN A 101 9.48 -0.35 -33.37
C ASN A 101 10.84 0.23 -33.80
N LEU A 102 11.52 0.85 -32.83
CA LEU A 102 12.83 1.48 -33.00
C LEU A 102 13.79 0.93 -31.95
N ASP A 103 15.05 0.79 -32.33
CA ASP A 103 16.11 0.45 -31.39
C ASP A 103 16.67 1.73 -30.74
N PHE A 104 16.49 1.82 -29.42
CA PHE A 104 17.05 2.89 -28.62
C PHE A 104 18.28 2.45 -27.81
N PHE A 105 18.85 1.29 -28.13
CA PHE A 105 20.13 0.88 -27.54
C PHE A 105 21.20 1.97 -27.77
N GLY A 106 21.95 2.30 -26.72
CA GLY A 106 22.93 3.40 -26.76
C GLY A 106 22.35 4.83 -26.78
N LYS A 107 21.03 5.01 -26.81
CA LYS A 107 20.41 6.35 -26.72
C LYS A 107 20.14 6.78 -25.27
N ARG A 108 20.45 8.02 -24.90
CA ARG A 108 20.02 8.63 -23.64
C ARG A 108 18.73 9.41 -23.84
N PHE A 109 17.75 9.20 -22.99
CA PHE A 109 16.46 9.90 -23.07
C PHE A 109 16.51 11.14 -22.17
N ILE A 110 15.98 12.24 -22.68
CA ILE A 110 15.81 13.50 -21.96
C ILE A 110 14.32 13.81 -21.93
N TYR A 111 13.76 13.91 -20.74
CA TYR A 111 12.34 14.12 -20.52
C TYR A 111 12.10 15.54 -20.06
N GLN A 112 11.21 16.26 -20.74
CA GLN A 112 10.80 17.61 -20.37
C GLN A 112 9.29 17.62 -20.11
N PHE A 113 8.87 18.04 -18.92
CA PHE A 113 7.47 18.17 -18.58
C PHE A 113 6.91 19.49 -19.12
N GLN A 114 5.82 19.44 -19.88
CA GLN A 114 5.17 20.62 -20.44
C GLN A 114 4.01 21.07 -19.53
N ILE A 115 4.19 22.21 -18.87
CA ILE A 115 3.13 22.86 -18.09
C ILE A 115 2.51 23.96 -18.95
N THR A 116 1.20 23.86 -19.16
CA THR A 116 0.43 24.96 -19.77
C THR A 116 -0.24 25.75 -18.64
N PRO A 117 0.16 27.01 -18.38
CA PRO A 117 -0.47 27.82 -17.35
C PRO A 117 -1.96 28.03 -17.68
N THR A 118 -2.81 27.88 -16.66
CA THR A 118 -4.29 27.93 -16.84
C THR A 118 -4.81 29.38 -16.85
N SER A 119 -3.96 30.36 -16.57
CA SER A 119 -4.36 31.77 -16.48
C SER A 119 -4.26 32.42 -17.86
N GLY A 120 -5.40 32.84 -18.39
CA GLY A 120 -5.54 33.41 -19.73
C GLY A 120 -4.55 34.55 -20.00
N ASN A 121 -4.03 34.54 -21.23
CA ASN A 121 -3.33 35.62 -21.95
C ASN A 121 -1.85 35.39 -22.30
N GLN A 122 -1.23 34.26 -21.97
CA GLN A 122 0.07 33.88 -22.55
C GLN A 122 0.18 32.37 -22.78
N THR A 123 0.38 31.97 -24.05
CA THR A 123 0.58 30.59 -24.52
C THR A 123 2.03 30.13 -24.35
N ASP A 124 2.72 30.59 -23.31
CA ASP A 124 4.11 30.20 -23.08
C ASP A 124 4.09 28.84 -22.37
N LYS A 125 4.32 27.78 -23.15
CA LYS A 125 4.55 26.44 -22.61
C LYS A 125 5.85 26.47 -21.82
N VAL A 126 5.77 26.15 -20.52
CA VAL A 126 6.94 26.01 -19.68
C VAL A 126 7.42 24.56 -19.78
N GLU A 127 8.63 24.36 -20.29
CA GLU A 127 9.29 23.06 -20.34
C GLU A 127 10.24 22.94 -19.15
N ILE A 128 10.06 21.90 -18.32
CA ILE A 128 10.89 21.62 -17.14
C ILE A 128 11.61 20.30 -17.36
N ASP A 129 12.94 20.31 -17.31
CA ASP A 129 13.73 19.08 -17.41
C ASP A 129 13.49 18.17 -16.19
N LEU A 130 13.29 16.89 -16.47
CA LEU A 130 13.08 15.86 -15.46
C LEU A 130 14.32 14.98 -15.33
N ASP A 131 14.60 14.61 -14.09
CA ASP A 131 15.57 13.57 -13.77
C ASP A 131 14.98 12.18 -14.07
N ALA A 132 15.53 11.48 -15.06
CA ALA A 132 14.98 10.22 -15.54
C ALA A 132 15.13 9.05 -14.55
N SER A 133 16.08 9.16 -13.62
CA SER A 133 16.38 8.14 -12.60
C SER A 133 15.49 8.24 -11.36
N LYS A 134 14.78 9.37 -11.18
CA LYS A 134 13.83 9.56 -10.08
C LYS A 134 12.45 9.05 -10.44
N LEU A 135 11.69 8.69 -9.42
CA LEU A 135 10.28 8.33 -9.60
C LEU A 135 9.46 9.55 -10.02
N LEU A 136 8.44 9.38 -10.86
CA LEU A 136 7.58 10.50 -11.28
C LEU A 136 6.93 11.21 -10.08
N GLU A 137 6.47 10.47 -9.08
CA GLU A 137 5.85 11.04 -7.87
C GLU A 137 6.83 11.84 -7.00
N GLU A 138 8.14 11.69 -7.19
CA GLU A 138 9.15 12.40 -6.42
C GLU A 138 9.51 13.76 -7.04
N GLN A 139 9.18 13.97 -8.31
CA GLN A 139 9.44 15.22 -9.03
C GLN A 139 8.49 16.33 -8.56
N ASP A 140 9.04 17.44 -8.05
CA ASP A 140 8.23 18.50 -7.44
C ASP A 140 7.27 19.20 -8.42
N CYS A 141 7.64 19.28 -9.70
CA CYS A 141 6.76 19.80 -10.75
C CYS A 141 5.54 18.89 -11.00
N ILE A 142 5.71 17.57 -10.92
CA ILE A 142 4.63 16.59 -11.07
C ILE A 142 3.71 16.62 -9.85
N LYS A 143 4.27 16.72 -8.63
CA LYS A 143 3.47 16.86 -7.40
C LYS A 143 2.54 18.07 -7.48
N LYS A 144 3.10 19.25 -7.80
CA LYS A 144 2.32 20.49 -7.97
C LYS A 144 1.24 20.33 -9.04
N PHE A 145 1.59 19.72 -10.18
CA PHE A 145 0.61 19.47 -11.23
C PHE A 145 -0.54 18.55 -10.76
N ILE A 146 -0.24 17.49 -10.01
CA ILE A 146 -1.25 16.55 -9.51
C ILE A 146 -2.17 17.25 -8.50
N GLU A 147 -1.62 18.09 -7.63
CA GLU A 147 -2.39 18.90 -6.67
C GLU A 147 -3.34 19.87 -7.42
N ASP A 148 -2.82 20.60 -8.41
CA ASP A 148 -3.61 21.54 -9.22
C ASP A 148 -4.67 20.83 -10.10
N SER A 149 -4.41 19.58 -10.49
CA SER A 149 -5.26 18.81 -11.40
C SER A 149 -6.31 17.97 -10.68
N GLN A 150 -6.42 18.00 -9.35
CA GLN A 150 -7.46 17.22 -8.64
C GLN A 150 -8.89 17.58 -9.06
N ASN A 151 -9.10 18.77 -9.65
CA ASN A 151 -10.41 19.25 -10.10
C ASN A 151 -10.58 19.27 -11.63
N GLN A 152 -9.58 18.88 -12.41
CA GLN A 152 -9.60 18.99 -13.87
C GLN A 152 -8.96 17.74 -14.49
N ASN A 153 -9.63 17.10 -15.46
CA ASN A 153 -9.11 15.97 -16.24
C ASN A 153 -7.95 16.40 -17.17
N LYS A 154 -6.86 16.87 -16.58
CA LYS A 154 -5.67 17.31 -17.29
C LYS A 154 -4.76 16.11 -17.54
N GLU A 155 -4.38 15.92 -18.79
CA GLU A 155 -3.40 14.94 -19.22
C GLU A 155 -1.98 15.47 -18.97
N MET A 156 -1.09 14.61 -18.48
CA MET A 156 0.33 14.95 -18.33
C MET A 156 0.99 14.94 -19.71
N GLN A 157 1.75 15.99 -20.05
CA GLN A 157 2.47 16.06 -21.33
C GLN A 157 3.97 16.08 -21.10
N PHE A 158 4.66 15.16 -21.76
CA PHE A 158 6.12 15.02 -21.72
C PHE A 158 6.64 15.15 -23.14
N LYS A 159 7.67 15.98 -23.31
CA LYS A 159 8.49 16.01 -24.51
C LYS A 159 9.71 15.15 -24.28
N VAL A 160 9.99 14.25 -25.21
CA VAL A 160 11.06 13.26 -25.11
C VAL A 160 12.04 13.51 -26.24
N LYS A 161 13.28 13.83 -25.89
CA LYS A 161 14.41 13.90 -26.80
C LYS A 161 15.34 12.72 -26.52
N PHE A 162 16.10 12.30 -27.52
CA PHE A 162 17.10 11.27 -27.31
C PHE A 162 18.40 11.57 -28.04
N GLU A 163 19.52 11.33 -27.36
CA GLU A 163 20.87 11.62 -27.85
C GLU A 163 21.71 10.34 -27.89
N ASP A 164 22.67 10.28 -28.80
CA ASP A 164 23.67 9.19 -28.83
C ASP A 164 24.61 9.29 -27.64
N ILE A 165 24.67 8.23 -26.84
CA ILE A 165 25.76 8.02 -25.90
C ILE A 165 26.90 7.46 -26.76
N GLY A 166 27.75 8.36 -27.26
CA GLY A 166 28.85 8.01 -28.16
C GLY A 166 29.63 6.78 -27.69
N ALA A 167 29.87 5.87 -28.63
CA ALA A 167 30.76 4.72 -28.46
C ALA A 167 32.23 5.16 -28.47
#